data_AF-A0A2V6DK04-F1
#
_entry.id   AF-A0A2V6DK04-F1
#
_cell.length_a   1.000
_cell.length_b   1.000
_cell.length_c   1.000
_cell.angle_alpha   90.00
_cell.angle_beta   90.00
_cell.angle_gamma   90.00
#
_symmetry.space_group_name_H-M   'P 1'
#
loop_
_entity.id
_entity.type
_entity.pdbx_description
1 polymer ?
#
loop_
_entity_poly.entity_id
_entity_poly.type
_entity_poly.pdbx_seq_one_letter_code
_entity_poly.pdbx_strand_id
1 'polypeptide(L)'
;MPLDADVKLEIGHVLFIDIVGYSKLLIHEQSEQLQKLREIARATEQFRAAQAEGKLLRLPTGDGGALVFRDNPEAPVACAIAISKSLKNYPGLRVRMGIHSGPVREVTDLNEQANIAGAGINMAQRVMDCGDAGHILLSKRVADDLEQYGRWRPLLHDLGTCQVKHGVTLGLVNLYSDEIGNPEVPEKIKGGETPREKPSAPILGKSIAVLPFENLSEDKTNAYFADGIQEEILT
;
A
#
# COMPACT_ATOMS: atom_id res chain seq x y z
N MET A 1 -10.97 -29.80 -22.35
CA MET A 1 -10.05 -28.91 -21.60
C MET A 1 -9.99 -29.45 -20.17
N PRO A 2 -8.83 -29.90 -19.67
CA PRO A 2 -8.70 -30.12 -18.25
C PRO A 2 -8.83 -28.75 -17.56
N LEU A 3 -9.72 -28.63 -16.58
CA LEU A 3 -9.66 -27.51 -15.63
C LEU A 3 -8.27 -27.57 -15.00
N ASP A 4 -7.47 -26.52 -15.18
CA ASP A 4 -6.24 -26.32 -14.42
C ASP A 4 -6.53 -26.65 -12.96
N ALA A 5 -5.65 -27.43 -12.31
CA ALA A 5 -5.80 -27.83 -10.91
C ALA A 5 -6.29 -26.63 -10.08
N ASP A 6 -7.54 -26.73 -9.65
CA ASP A 6 -8.40 -25.60 -9.30
C ASP A 6 -7.71 -24.72 -8.27
N VAL A 7 -7.21 -23.55 -8.69
CA VAL A 7 -6.59 -22.59 -7.79
C VAL A 7 -7.70 -22.09 -6.88
N LYS A 8 -7.80 -22.67 -5.68
CA LYS A 8 -8.84 -22.33 -4.72
C LYS A 8 -8.75 -20.85 -4.38
N LEU A 9 -9.75 -20.08 -4.81
CA LEU A 9 -9.87 -18.68 -4.47
C LEU A 9 -10.12 -18.55 -2.96
N GLU A 10 -9.16 -17.98 -2.25
CA GLU A 10 -9.25 -17.69 -0.83
C GLU A 10 -9.36 -16.18 -0.61
N ILE A 11 -10.23 -15.75 0.31
CA ILE A 11 -10.32 -14.35 0.71
C ILE A 11 -9.45 -14.16 1.93
N GLY A 12 -8.46 -13.27 1.81
CA GLY A 12 -7.62 -12.83 2.92
C GLY A 12 -8.07 -11.46 3.41
N HIS A 13 -8.03 -11.28 4.72
CA HIS A 13 -8.28 -10.02 5.40
C HIS A 13 -6.92 -9.44 5.82
N VAL A 14 -6.49 -8.42 5.09
CA VAL A 14 -5.10 -7.95 5.09
C VAL A 14 -5.00 -6.65 5.89
N LEU A 15 -4.10 -6.63 6.88
CA LEU A 15 -3.60 -5.42 7.52
C LEU A 15 -2.17 -5.17 7.04
N PHE A 16 -1.96 -4.10 6.28
CA PHE A 16 -0.63 -3.58 5.94
C PHE A 16 -0.21 -2.52 6.95
N ILE A 17 1.08 -2.52 7.30
CA ILE A 17 1.68 -1.60 8.26
C ILE A 17 3.04 -1.17 7.73
N ASP A 18 3.30 0.14 7.78
CA ASP A 18 4.53 0.73 7.29
C ASP A 18 5.04 1.82 8.26
N ILE A 19 6.36 1.88 8.48
CA ILE A 19 7.02 2.87 9.34
C ILE A 19 7.24 4.15 8.53
N VAL A 20 6.62 5.24 8.96
CA VAL A 20 6.69 6.52 8.26
C VAL A 20 8.05 7.17 8.47
N GLY A 21 8.78 7.38 7.36
CA GLY A 21 10.10 7.99 7.38
C GLY A 21 11.23 7.01 7.65
N TYR A 22 10.97 5.69 7.57
CA TYR A 22 11.95 4.63 7.82
C TYR A 22 13.29 4.84 7.11
N SER A 23 13.26 5.16 5.82
CA SER A 23 14.48 5.32 5.00
C SER A 23 15.35 6.51 5.38
N LYS A 24 14.85 7.45 6.22
CA LYS A 24 15.60 8.61 6.71
C LYS A 24 16.39 8.31 7.99
N LEU A 25 16.13 7.16 8.61
CA LEU A 25 16.77 6.72 9.86
C LEU A 25 18.12 6.08 9.59
N LEU A 26 18.99 6.07 10.60
CA LEU A 26 20.23 5.30 10.58
C LEU A 26 19.92 3.79 10.63
N ILE A 27 20.85 2.96 10.14
CA ILE A 27 20.63 1.50 10.02
C ILE A 27 20.27 0.83 11.36
N HIS A 28 20.89 1.27 12.46
CA HIS A 28 20.58 0.73 13.79
C HIS A 28 19.17 1.15 14.26
N GLU A 29 18.78 2.41 14.05
CA GLU A 29 17.44 2.92 14.35
C GLU A 29 16.37 2.21 13.51
N GLN A 30 16.65 1.97 12.23
CA GLN A 30 15.79 1.17 11.33
C GLN A 30 15.55 -0.24 11.90
N SER A 31 16.60 -0.90 12.38
CA SER A 31 16.52 -2.24 12.96
C SER A 31 15.71 -2.25 14.26
N GLU A 32 15.96 -1.27 15.14
CA GLU A 32 15.26 -1.11 16.42
C GLU A 32 13.77 -0.84 16.22
N GLN A 33 13.40 0.08 15.32
CA GLN A 33 12.00 0.42 15.05
C GLN A 33 11.25 -0.76 14.43
N LEU A 34 11.85 -1.47 13.48
CA LEU A 34 11.23 -2.64 12.87
C LEU A 34 11.06 -3.79 13.88
N GLN A 35 12.05 -4.00 14.76
CA GLN A 35 11.93 -4.95 15.86
C GLN A 35 10.79 -4.57 16.80
N LYS A 36 10.73 -3.30 17.23
CA LYS A 36 9.67 -2.81 18.12
C LYS A 36 8.28 -2.96 17.51
N LEU A 37 8.13 -2.64 16.23
CA LEU A 37 6.87 -2.85 15.51
C LEU A 37 6.45 -4.32 15.53
N ARG A 38 7.38 -5.25 15.27
CA ARG A 38 7.11 -6.69 15.31
C ARG A 38 6.69 -7.16 16.70
N GLU A 39 7.33 -6.66 17.75
CA GLU A 39 6.97 -6.95 19.14
C GLU A 39 5.53 -6.49 19.44
N ILE A 40 5.19 -5.25 19.07
CA ILE A 40 3.85 -4.68 19.27
C ILE A 40 2.80 -5.50 18.52
N ALA A 41 3.03 -5.82 17.24
CA ALA A 41 2.08 -6.59 16.44
C ALA A 41 1.85 -8.00 17.01
N ARG A 42 2.93 -8.70 17.40
CA ARG A 42 2.87 -10.04 18.03
C ARG A 42 2.19 -10.04 19.39
N ALA A 43 2.22 -8.91 20.10
CA ALA A 43 1.57 -8.75 21.40
C ALA A 43 0.05 -8.51 21.29
N THR A 44 -0.52 -8.37 20.09
CA THR A 44 -1.98 -8.27 19.93
C THR A 44 -2.66 -9.63 20.10
N GLU A 45 -3.89 -9.62 20.62
CA GLU A 45 -4.69 -10.83 20.78
C GLU A 45 -5.04 -11.47 19.44
N GLN A 46 -5.42 -10.66 18.45
CA GLN A 46 -5.80 -11.09 17.11
C GLN A 46 -4.65 -11.83 16.43
N PHE A 47 -3.43 -11.29 16.54
CA PHE A 47 -2.24 -11.96 16.02
C PHE A 47 -2.05 -13.33 16.68
N ARG A 48 -2.07 -13.40 18.02
CA ARG A 48 -1.85 -14.66 18.74
C ARG A 48 -2.91 -15.71 18.45
N ALA A 49 -4.19 -15.31 18.43
CA ALA A 49 -5.31 -16.19 18.16
C ALA A 49 -5.20 -16.79 16.75
N ALA A 50 -5.07 -15.94 15.73
CA ALA A 50 -4.97 -16.42 14.35
C ALA A 50 -3.67 -17.23 14.10
N GLN A 51 -2.57 -16.91 14.80
CA GLN A 51 -1.35 -17.70 14.75
C GLN A 51 -1.53 -19.09 15.37
N ALA A 52 -2.16 -19.17 16.54
CA ALA A 52 -2.40 -20.44 17.23
C ALA A 52 -3.28 -21.39 16.40
N GLU A 53 -4.20 -20.84 15.60
CA GLU A 53 -5.08 -21.61 14.71
C GLU A 53 -4.46 -21.88 13.32
N GLY A 54 -3.23 -21.41 13.04
CA GLY A 54 -2.60 -21.56 11.72
C GLY A 54 -3.26 -20.74 10.60
N LYS A 55 -4.04 -19.71 10.97
CA LYS A 55 -4.84 -18.87 10.05
C LYS A 55 -4.24 -17.50 9.80
N LEU A 56 -3.04 -17.25 10.31
CA LEU A 56 -2.28 -16.02 10.10
C LEU A 56 -1.09 -16.24 9.18
N LEU A 57 -1.08 -15.56 8.04
CA LEU A 57 0.10 -15.41 7.19
C LEU A 57 0.75 -14.06 7.41
N ARG A 58 2.08 -14.01 7.24
CA ARG A 58 2.91 -12.83 7.47
C ARG A 58 3.71 -12.55 6.21
N LEU A 59 3.61 -11.33 5.71
CA LEU A 59 4.36 -10.85 4.55
C LEU A 59 5.33 -9.76 5.02
N PRO A 60 6.61 -10.04 5.23
CA PRO A 60 7.57 -8.99 5.57
C PRO A 60 7.78 -8.03 4.39
N THR A 61 7.94 -6.74 4.69
CA THR A 61 8.46 -5.73 3.75
C THR A 61 9.73 -5.11 4.33
N GLY A 62 10.39 -4.20 3.61
CA GLY A 62 11.62 -3.57 4.07
C GLY A 62 11.44 -2.72 5.34
N ASP A 63 10.36 -1.96 5.39
CA ASP A 63 10.02 -0.94 6.39
C ASP A 63 8.79 -1.29 7.24
N GLY A 64 8.24 -2.50 7.07
CA GLY A 64 7.05 -2.94 7.77
C GLY A 64 6.63 -4.37 7.41
N GLY A 65 5.33 -4.54 7.12
CA GLY A 65 4.82 -5.81 6.64
C GLY A 65 3.30 -5.87 6.54
N ALA A 66 2.79 -7.02 6.12
CA ALA A 66 1.37 -7.33 6.16
C ALA A 66 1.05 -8.54 7.03
N LEU A 67 -0.10 -8.49 7.67
CA LEU A 67 -0.74 -9.58 8.39
C LEU A 67 -1.98 -9.98 7.61
N VAL A 68 -2.06 -11.25 7.21
CA VAL A 68 -3.21 -11.78 6.47
C VAL A 68 -3.95 -12.79 7.33
N PHE A 69 -5.15 -12.40 7.76
CA PHE A 69 -6.08 -13.25 8.50
C PHE A 69 -6.99 -13.96 7.51
N ARG A 70 -7.17 -15.28 7.67
CA ARG A 70 -7.90 -16.12 6.69
C ARG A 70 -9.31 -16.51 7.11
N ASP A 71 -9.77 -16.05 8.27
CA ASP A 71 -11.02 -16.52 8.88
C ASP A 71 -11.93 -15.41 9.42
N ASN A 72 -11.37 -14.24 9.73
CA ASN A 72 -12.12 -13.19 10.41
C ASN A 72 -11.89 -11.82 9.76
N PRO A 73 -12.93 -11.20 9.16
CA PRO A 73 -12.84 -9.87 8.56
C PRO A 73 -12.60 -8.74 9.56
N GLU A 74 -12.95 -8.93 10.83
CA GLU A 74 -12.76 -7.94 11.88
C GLU A 74 -11.36 -7.99 12.52
N ALA A 75 -10.68 -9.13 12.43
CA ALA A 75 -9.37 -9.35 13.02
C ALA A 75 -8.31 -8.31 12.61
N PRO A 76 -8.13 -7.95 11.31
CA PRO A 76 -7.17 -6.90 10.95
C PRO A 76 -7.52 -5.54 11.55
N VAL A 77 -8.80 -5.21 11.67
CA VAL A 77 -9.24 -3.92 12.24
C VAL A 77 -8.97 -3.87 13.74
N ALA A 78 -9.38 -4.91 14.47
CA ALA A 78 -9.11 -5.00 15.90
C ALA A 78 -7.60 -5.06 16.19
N CYS A 79 -6.81 -5.74 15.34
CA CYS A 79 -5.35 -5.76 15.42
C CYS A 79 -4.77 -4.34 15.22
N ALA A 80 -5.21 -3.61 14.20
CA ALA A 80 -4.76 -2.24 13.93
C ALA A 80 -5.05 -1.28 15.10
N ILE A 81 -6.23 -1.41 15.72
CA ILE A 81 -6.60 -0.64 16.91
C ILE A 81 -5.66 -0.96 18.08
N ALA A 82 -5.41 -2.26 18.34
CA ALA A 82 -4.51 -2.67 19.41
C ALA A 82 -3.07 -2.16 19.19
N ILE A 83 -2.58 -2.21 17.95
CA ILE A 83 -1.28 -1.63 17.57
C ILE A 83 -1.28 -0.12 17.81
N SER A 84 -2.30 0.60 17.33
CA SER A 84 -2.43 2.06 17.51
C SER A 84 -2.42 2.46 18.98
N LYS A 85 -3.13 1.73 19.85
CA LYS A 85 -3.11 1.96 21.31
C LYS A 85 -1.72 1.74 21.91
N SER A 86 -1.04 0.67 21.51
CA SER A 86 0.29 0.35 22.02
C SER A 86 1.35 1.38 21.61
N LEU A 87 1.25 1.91 20.38
CA LEU A 87 2.16 2.92 19.84
C LEU A 87 2.16 4.25 20.59
N LYS A 88 1.13 4.55 21.39
CA LYS A 88 1.12 5.72 22.28
C LYS A 88 2.29 5.72 23.27
N ASN A 89 2.79 4.54 23.64
CA ASN A 89 3.95 4.40 24.52
C ASN A 89 5.29 4.56 23.78
N TYR A 90 5.26 4.72 22.45
CA TYR A 90 6.44 4.76 21.58
C TYR A 90 6.31 5.89 20.55
N PRO A 91 6.29 7.18 20.96
CA PRO A 91 6.00 8.31 20.06
C PRO A 91 7.01 8.48 18.92
N GLY A 92 8.22 7.92 19.05
CA GLY A 92 9.22 7.88 17.97
C GLY A 92 8.92 6.87 16.86
N LEU A 93 8.08 5.87 17.12
CA LEU A 93 7.65 4.86 16.16
C LEU A 93 6.33 5.28 15.53
N ARG A 94 6.41 5.98 14.40
CA ARG A 94 5.23 6.43 13.65
C ARG A 94 4.93 5.45 12.53
N VAL A 95 3.73 4.91 12.51
CA VAL A 95 3.28 3.99 11.45
C VAL A 95 2.07 4.53 10.72
N ARG A 96 1.81 4.01 9.53
CA ARG A 96 0.55 4.11 8.82
C ARG A 96 0.02 2.71 8.54
N MET A 97 -1.29 2.55 8.52
CA MET A 97 -1.94 1.25 8.35
C MET A 97 -3.01 1.30 7.27
N GLY A 98 -3.14 0.21 6.51
CA GLY A 98 -4.17 0.03 5.50
C GLY A 98 -4.80 -1.35 5.53
N ILE A 99 -6.12 -1.41 5.39
CA ILE A 99 -6.90 -2.63 5.56
C ILE A 99 -7.78 -2.89 4.33
N HIS A 100 -7.71 -4.11 3.81
CA HIS A 100 -8.57 -4.58 2.74
C HIS A 100 -8.82 -6.09 2.84
N SER A 101 -10.01 -6.51 2.41
CA SER A 101 -10.39 -7.91 2.26
C SER A 101 -10.51 -8.26 0.79
N GLY A 102 -9.77 -9.26 0.31
CA GLY A 102 -9.76 -9.61 -1.11
C GLY A 102 -9.08 -10.94 -1.43
N PRO A 103 -9.09 -11.35 -2.70
CA PRO A 103 -8.48 -12.61 -3.13
C PRO A 103 -6.97 -12.65 -2.84
N VAL A 104 -6.54 -13.71 -2.16
CA VAL A 104 -5.15 -14.01 -1.86
C VAL A 104 -4.83 -15.46 -2.19
N ARG A 105 -3.54 -15.75 -2.36
CA ARG A 105 -3.04 -17.10 -2.62
C ARG A 105 -1.69 -17.28 -1.96
N GLU A 106 -1.51 -18.40 -1.29
CA GLU A 106 -0.19 -18.85 -0.85
C GLU A 106 0.68 -19.18 -2.07
N VAL A 107 1.91 -18.68 -2.07
CA VAL A 107 2.90 -18.94 -3.12
C VAL A 107 4.21 -19.31 -2.45
N THR A 108 4.99 -20.17 -3.07
CA THR A 108 6.37 -20.40 -2.64
C THR A 108 7.24 -19.34 -3.28
N ASP A 109 8.01 -18.60 -2.47
CA ASP A 109 8.93 -17.58 -2.99
C ASP A 109 10.26 -18.19 -3.51
N LEU A 110 11.15 -17.33 -3.99
CA LEU A 110 12.45 -17.73 -4.52
C LEU A 110 13.37 -18.37 -3.46
N ASN A 111 13.06 -18.21 -2.18
CA ASN A 111 13.80 -18.81 -1.06
C ASN A 111 13.14 -20.11 -0.57
N GLU A 112 12.20 -20.66 -1.35
CA GLU A 112 11.40 -21.84 -1.00
C GLU A 112 10.56 -21.66 0.28
N GLN A 113 10.27 -20.42 0.66
CA GLN A 113 9.43 -20.11 1.82
C GLN A 113 7.99 -19.87 1.40
N ALA A 114 7.06 -20.30 2.25
CA ALA A 114 5.65 -19.97 2.09
C ALA A 114 5.46 -18.44 2.21
N ASN A 115 4.90 -17.86 1.16
CA ASN A 115 4.67 -16.44 0.97
C ASN A 115 3.22 -16.23 0.47
N ILE A 116 2.80 -14.98 0.25
CA ILE A 116 1.43 -14.66 -0.15
C ILE A 116 1.41 -13.60 -1.24
N ALA A 117 0.58 -13.84 -2.25
CA ALA A 117 0.35 -12.92 -3.35
C ALA A 117 -1.15 -12.81 -3.66
N GLY A 118 -1.54 -11.77 -4.39
CA GLY A 118 -2.90 -11.64 -4.89
C GLY A 118 -3.38 -10.20 -4.96
N ALA A 119 -4.52 -10.00 -5.62
CA ALA A 119 -5.13 -8.69 -5.76
C ALA A 119 -5.46 -8.06 -4.40
N GLY A 120 -5.83 -8.88 -3.40
CA GLY A 120 -6.10 -8.42 -2.04
C GLY A 120 -4.87 -7.78 -1.37
N ILE A 121 -3.67 -8.34 -1.59
CA ILE A 121 -2.41 -7.81 -1.08
C ILE A 121 -2.11 -6.44 -1.69
N ASN A 122 -2.15 -6.36 -3.02
CA ASN A 122 -1.88 -5.12 -3.75
C ASN A 122 -2.88 -4.00 -3.38
N MET A 123 -4.14 -4.38 -3.15
CA MET A 123 -5.17 -3.42 -2.78
C MET A 123 -4.97 -2.88 -1.36
N ALA A 124 -4.67 -3.75 -0.39
CA ALA A 124 -4.40 -3.35 0.99
C ALA A 124 -3.19 -2.39 1.08
N GLN A 125 -2.13 -2.67 0.31
CA GLN A 125 -0.99 -1.76 0.20
C GLN A 125 -1.40 -0.39 -0.36
N ARG A 126 -2.24 -0.35 -1.41
CA ARG A 126 -2.69 0.92 -2.00
C ARG A 126 -3.56 1.73 -1.03
N VAL A 127 -4.37 1.07 -0.21
CA VAL A 127 -5.13 1.71 0.87
C VAL A 127 -4.18 2.36 1.87
N MET A 128 -3.16 1.62 2.34
CA MET A 128 -2.15 2.14 3.25
C MET A 128 -1.36 3.32 2.65
N ASP A 129 -0.97 3.23 1.38
CA ASP A 129 -0.22 4.26 0.63
C ASP A 129 -0.97 5.60 0.49
N CYS A 130 -2.25 5.64 0.88
CA CYS A 130 -3.02 6.88 0.93
C CYS A 130 -2.99 7.56 2.29
N GLY A 131 -2.51 6.89 3.32
CA GLY A 131 -2.46 7.41 4.69
C GLY A 131 -1.11 8.03 5.04
N ASP A 132 -1.17 9.03 5.90
CA ASP A 132 -0.02 9.60 6.60
C ASP A 132 0.22 8.90 7.94
N ALA A 133 1.23 9.34 8.69
CA ALA A 133 1.50 8.84 10.04
C ALA A 133 0.24 8.87 10.93
N GLY A 134 0.01 7.77 11.64
CA GLY A 134 -1.11 7.58 12.56
C GLY A 134 -2.42 7.14 11.89
N HIS A 135 -2.54 7.18 10.56
CA HIS A 135 -3.78 6.75 9.90
C HIS A 135 -4.00 5.24 9.95
N ILE A 136 -5.28 4.87 10.10
CA ILE A 136 -5.79 3.52 9.87
C ILE A 136 -6.82 3.65 8.76
N LEU A 137 -6.43 3.33 7.53
CA LEU A 137 -7.33 3.44 6.38
C LEU A 137 -7.93 2.09 6.00
N LEU A 138 -9.21 2.11 5.62
CA LEU A 138 -9.95 0.95 5.17
C LEU A 138 -10.39 1.18 3.73
N SER A 139 -10.38 0.12 2.92
CA SER A 139 -11.13 0.13 1.66
C SER A 139 -12.64 0.21 1.95
N LYS A 140 -13.41 0.86 1.06
CA LYS A 140 -14.88 0.95 1.19
C LYS A 140 -15.54 -0.41 1.42
N ARG A 141 -15.10 -1.45 0.72
CA ARG A 141 -15.58 -2.83 0.92
C ARG A 141 -15.54 -3.27 2.39
N VAL A 142 -14.41 -3.07 3.07
CA VAL A 142 -14.26 -3.46 4.48
C VAL A 142 -15.12 -2.57 5.36
N ALA A 143 -15.19 -1.27 5.07
CA ALA A 143 -16.04 -0.36 5.82
C ALA A 143 -17.53 -0.70 5.69
N ASP A 144 -18.00 -1.09 4.51
CA ASP A 144 -19.39 -1.50 4.25
C ASP A 144 -19.79 -2.72 5.09
N ASP A 145 -18.90 -3.73 5.17
CA ASP A 145 -19.11 -4.92 6.00
C ASP A 145 -19.22 -4.55 7.49
N LEU A 146 -18.42 -3.57 7.95
CA LEU A 146 -18.33 -3.19 9.36
C LEU A 146 -19.40 -2.19 9.81
N GLU A 147 -19.88 -1.32 8.91
CA GLU A 147 -20.84 -0.25 9.23
C GLU A 147 -22.17 -0.79 9.78
N GLN A 148 -22.50 -2.05 9.46
CA GLN A 148 -23.68 -2.76 9.97
C GLN A 148 -23.61 -3.06 11.48
N TYR A 149 -22.42 -2.96 12.10
CA TYR A 149 -22.21 -3.26 13.50
C TYR A 149 -21.99 -1.98 14.32
N GLY A 150 -22.84 -1.78 15.33
CA GLY A 150 -22.85 -0.57 16.16
C GLY A 150 -21.52 -0.25 16.85
N ARG A 151 -20.65 -1.25 17.09
CA ARG A 151 -19.32 -1.02 17.67
C ARG A 151 -18.34 -0.34 16.72
N TRP A 152 -18.49 -0.54 15.41
CA TRP A 152 -17.55 -0.04 14.39
C TRP A 152 -18.00 1.28 13.81
N ARG A 153 -19.31 1.42 13.55
CA ARG A 153 -19.88 2.57 12.88
C ARG A 153 -19.40 3.95 13.41
N PRO A 154 -19.29 4.20 14.73
CA PRO A 154 -18.80 5.49 15.24
C PRO A 154 -17.33 5.79 14.92
N LEU A 155 -16.55 4.77 14.56
CA LEU A 155 -15.13 4.87 14.25
C LEU A 155 -14.87 5.10 12.75
N LEU A 156 -15.87 4.93 11.89
CA LEU A 156 -15.73 4.93 10.43
C LEU A 156 -16.09 6.31 9.86
N HIS A 157 -15.13 6.97 9.24
CA HIS A 157 -15.27 8.31 8.67
C HIS A 157 -14.93 8.29 7.18
N ASP A 158 -15.93 8.48 6.33
CA ASP A 158 -15.77 8.40 4.87
C ASP A 158 -14.85 9.51 4.35
N LEU A 159 -13.88 9.14 3.51
CA LEU A 159 -12.96 10.06 2.84
C LEU A 159 -13.27 10.20 1.34
N GLY A 160 -14.28 9.48 0.84
CA GLY A 160 -14.64 9.46 -0.58
C GLY A 160 -13.68 8.63 -1.42
N THR A 161 -13.51 9.00 -2.69
CA THR A 161 -12.69 8.26 -3.65
C THR A 161 -11.38 8.97 -3.97
N CYS A 162 -10.30 8.20 -4.13
CA CYS A 162 -9.01 8.69 -4.60
C CYS A 162 -8.50 7.85 -5.78
N GLN A 163 -7.84 8.48 -6.75
CA GLN A 163 -7.09 7.76 -7.77
C GLN A 163 -5.71 7.36 -7.24
N VAL A 164 -5.36 6.10 -7.42
CA VAL A 164 -4.05 5.56 -7.06
C VAL A 164 -3.27 5.11 -8.29
N LYS A 165 -2.05 4.61 -8.07
CA LYS A 165 -1.16 4.10 -9.13
C LYS A 165 -1.92 3.19 -10.11
N HIS A 166 -1.63 3.35 -11.40
CA HIS A 166 -2.26 2.63 -12.51
C HIS A 166 -3.74 3.00 -12.76
N GLY A 167 -4.19 4.19 -12.35
CA GLY A 167 -5.53 4.71 -12.68
C GLY A 167 -6.68 4.04 -11.92
N VAL A 168 -6.38 3.25 -10.89
CA VAL A 168 -7.41 2.59 -10.08
C VAL A 168 -8.05 3.60 -9.13
N THR A 169 -9.37 3.62 -9.07
CA THR A 169 -10.13 4.45 -8.13
C THR A 169 -10.45 3.64 -6.88
N LEU A 170 -10.10 4.17 -5.70
CA LEU A 170 -10.34 3.54 -4.40
C LEU A 170 -11.30 4.37 -3.56
N GLY A 171 -12.37 3.76 -3.06
CA GLY A 171 -13.13 4.33 -1.95
C GLY A 171 -12.38 4.07 -0.65
N LEU A 172 -12.15 5.13 0.13
CA LEU A 172 -11.38 5.11 1.38
C LEU A 172 -12.24 5.57 2.55
N VAL A 173 -12.04 4.91 3.69
CA VAL A 173 -12.65 5.28 4.96
C VAL A 173 -11.54 5.36 6.00
N ASN A 174 -11.52 6.44 6.77
CA ASN A 174 -10.61 6.62 7.89
C ASN A 174 -11.22 5.99 9.15
N LEU A 175 -10.44 5.18 9.86
CA LEU A 175 -10.83 4.63 11.14
C LEU A 175 -10.11 5.36 12.28
N TYR A 176 -10.87 6.09 13.10
CA TYR A 176 -10.32 6.80 14.26
C TYR A 176 -11.35 7.05 15.38
N SER A 177 -10.82 7.38 16.56
CA SER A 177 -11.53 7.98 17.69
C SER A 177 -10.57 8.89 18.45
N ASP A 178 -11.01 9.46 19.58
CA ASP A 178 -10.13 10.21 20.49
C ASP A 178 -8.94 9.37 21.00
N GLU A 179 -9.06 8.04 20.99
CA GLU A 179 -8.02 7.15 21.48
C GLU A 179 -7.10 6.56 20.41
N ILE A 180 -7.48 6.54 19.14
CA ILE A 180 -6.76 5.79 18.11
C ILE A 180 -6.89 6.45 16.75
N GLY A 181 -5.95 6.16 15.87
CA GLY A 181 -5.94 6.70 14.51
C GLY A 181 -5.52 8.16 14.45
N ASN A 182 -5.68 8.75 13.27
CA ASN A 182 -5.41 10.15 12.98
C ASN A 182 -6.67 10.75 12.33
N PRO A 183 -7.32 11.77 12.92
CA PRO A 183 -8.55 12.36 12.39
C PRO A 183 -8.32 13.27 11.18
N GLU A 184 -7.07 13.64 10.88
CA GLU A 184 -6.77 14.51 9.74
C GLU A 184 -7.17 13.85 8.41
N VAL A 185 -7.49 14.67 7.41
CA VAL A 185 -7.59 14.15 6.03
C VAL A 185 -6.18 13.92 5.50
N PRO A 186 -5.85 12.76 4.92
CA PRO A 186 -4.53 12.51 4.37
C PRO A 186 -4.10 13.50 3.29
N GLU A 187 -2.80 13.84 3.22
CA GLU A 187 -2.26 14.83 2.26
C GLU A 187 -2.60 14.47 0.80
N LYS A 188 -2.54 13.18 0.47
CA LYS A 188 -2.84 12.66 -0.88
C LYS A 188 -4.30 12.90 -1.30
N ILE A 189 -5.21 13.10 -0.35
CA ILE A 189 -6.63 13.35 -0.58
C ILE A 189 -6.91 14.86 -0.54
N LYS A 190 -6.26 15.61 0.37
CA LYS A 190 -6.32 17.08 0.45
C LYS A 190 -5.93 17.75 -0.88
N GLY A 191 -4.94 17.19 -1.58
CA GLY A 191 -4.47 17.68 -2.89
C GLY A 191 -5.35 17.31 -4.09
N GLY A 192 -6.53 16.72 -3.87
CA GLY A 192 -7.49 16.43 -4.92
C GLY A 192 -8.09 17.70 -5.50
N GLU A 193 -7.39 18.34 -6.43
CA GLU A 193 -8.09 19.00 -7.53
C GLU A 193 -9.03 17.96 -8.14
N THR A 194 -10.35 18.13 -7.97
CA THR A 194 -11.28 17.73 -9.03
C THR A 194 -10.65 18.18 -10.34
N PRO A 195 -10.51 17.34 -11.38
CA PRO A 195 -10.09 17.84 -12.67
C PRO A 195 -10.98 19.02 -13.03
N ARG A 196 -10.46 20.25 -12.90
CA ARG A 196 -11.06 21.37 -13.60
C ARG A 196 -10.95 20.93 -15.05
N GLU A 197 -12.08 20.78 -15.73
CA GLU A 197 -12.09 20.83 -17.18
C GLU A 197 -11.33 22.09 -17.57
N LYS A 198 -10.06 21.91 -17.94
CA LYS A 198 -9.38 22.92 -18.73
C LYS A 198 -10.24 23.06 -19.98
N PRO A 199 -10.63 24.28 -20.39
CA PRO A 199 -11.25 24.46 -21.69
C PRO A 199 -10.38 23.71 -22.69
N SER A 200 -10.99 22.80 -23.44
CA SER A 200 -10.33 21.98 -24.43
C SER A 200 -9.67 22.88 -25.46
N ALA A 201 -8.39 23.20 -25.23
CA ALA A 201 -7.53 23.62 -26.32
C ALA A 201 -7.49 22.47 -27.32
N PRO A 202 -7.67 22.73 -28.62
CA PRO A 202 -7.70 21.69 -29.63
C PRO A 202 -6.42 20.87 -29.55
N ILE A 203 -6.58 19.55 -29.58
CA ILE A 203 -5.50 18.58 -29.48
C ILE A 203 -4.60 18.75 -30.71
N LEU A 204 -3.53 19.53 -30.58
CA LEU A 204 -2.38 19.37 -31.44
C LEU A 204 -1.63 18.14 -30.92
N GLY A 205 -1.54 17.10 -31.75
CA GLY A 205 -0.95 15.82 -31.39
C GLY A 205 0.37 15.98 -30.64
N LYS A 206 0.59 15.16 -29.61
CA LYS A 206 1.82 15.18 -28.81
C LYS A 206 3.01 14.98 -29.75
N SER A 207 3.75 16.06 -30.02
CA SER A 207 5.00 16.04 -30.78
C SER A 207 6.17 16.28 -29.83
N ILE A 208 7.19 15.43 -29.92
CA ILE A 208 8.48 15.65 -29.28
C ILE A 208 9.41 16.21 -30.36
N ALA A 209 10.06 17.33 -30.08
CA ALA A 209 11.13 17.85 -30.92
C ALA A 209 12.46 17.25 -30.44
N VAL A 210 13.12 16.47 -31.30
CA VAL A 210 14.46 15.94 -31.07
C VAL A 210 15.44 16.84 -31.81
N LEU A 211 16.35 17.48 -31.07
CA LEU A 211 17.43 18.26 -31.67
C LEU A 211 18.55 17.30 -32.13
N PRO A 212 19.16 17.54 -33.30
CA PRO A 212 20.30 16.74 -33.74
C PRO A 212 21.45 16.92 -32.74
N PHE A 213 22.09 15.81 -32.37
CA PHE A 213 23.25 15.83 -31.48
C PHE A 213 24.46 16.36 -32.23
N GLU A 214 25.11 17.40 -31.70
CA GLU A 214 26.40 17.84 -32.23
C GLU A 214 27.53 16.94 -31.72
N ASN A 215 28.33 16.43 -32.67
CA ASN A 215 29.53 15.68 -32.35
C ASN A 215 30.64 16.65 -31.90
N LEU A 216 30.94 16.67 -30.61
CA LEU A 216 31.98 17.52 -30.01
C LEU A 216 33.38 16.87 -29.99
N SER A 217 33.59 15.76 -30.73
CA SER A 217 34.88 15.08 -30.86
C SER A 217 35.73 15.67 -31.99
N GLU A 218 37.02 15.87 -31.76
CA GLU A 218 37.98 16.36 -32.79
C GLU A 218 38.37 15.28 -33.83
N ASP A 219 38.03 14.02 -33.58
CA ASP A 219 38.29 12.90 -34.47
C ASP A 219 37.22 12.76 -35.57
N LYS A 220 37.59 13.06 -36.83
CA LYS A 220 36.73 12.99 -38.02
C LYS A 220 36.18 11.59 -38.30
N THR A 221 36.77 10.55 -37.73
CA THR A 221 36.34 9.16 -37.92
C THR A 221 35.06 8.82 -37.14
N ASN A 222 34.71 9.62 -36.13
CA ASN A 222 33.50 9.45 -35.32
C ASN A 222 32.24 10.13 -35.88
N ALA A 223 32.34 10.86 -36.99
CA ALA A 223 31.20 11.54 -37.61
C ALA A 223 30.10 10.56 -38.07
N TYR A 224 30.47 9.34 -38.46
CA TYR A 224 29.52 8.30 -38.88
C TYR A 224 28.67 7.71 -37.75
N PHE A 225 29.09 7.83 -36.49
CA PHE A 225 28.34 7.30 -35.35
C PHE A 225 27.16 8.19 -34.95
N ALA A 226 27.19 9.48 -35.27
CA ALA A 226 26.10 10.42 -34.96
C ALA A 226 24.91 10.26 -35.91
N ASP A 227 25.16 10.02 -37.20
CA ASP A 227 24.10 9.84 -38.21
C ASP A 227 23.29 8.55 -37.97
N GLY A 228 23.93 7.46 -37.55
CA GLY A 228 23.24 6.17 -37.35
C GLY A 228 22.27 6.16 -36.16
N ILE A 229 22.59 6.86 -35.07
CA ILE A 229 21.72 6.96 -33.88
C ILE A 229 20.52 7.88 -34.16
N GLN A 230 20.67 8.85 -35.07
CA GLN A 230 19.62 9.80 -35.40
C GLN A 230 18.47 9.16 -36.20
N GLU A 231 18.76 8.18 -37.07
CA GLU A 231 17.72 7.43 -37.80
C GLU A 231 16.92 6.47 -36.89
N GLU A 232 17.55 5.89 -35.87
CA GLU A 232 16.88 4.93 -34.95
C GLU A 232 15.91 5.61 -33.97
N ILE A 233 16.07 6.92 -33.69
CA ILE A 233 15.19 7.69 -32.78
C ILE A 233 13.97 8.29 -33.50
N LEU A 234 14.04 8.46 -34.83
CA LEU A 234 13.00 9.12 -35.62
C LEU A 234 12.01 8.14 -36.31
N THR A 235 12.18 6.82 -36.13
CA THR A 235 11.33 5.77 -36.71
C THR A 235 10.64 4.95 -35.62
#